data_AF-A0A7L4PL34-F1
#
_entry.id   AF-A0A7L4PL34-F1
#
_cell.length_a   1.000
_cell.length_b   1.000
_cell.length_c   1.000
_cell.angle_alpha   90.00
_cell.angle_beta   90.00
_cell.angle_gamma   90.00
#
_symmetry.space_group_name_H-M   'P 1'
#
loop_
_entity.id
_entity.type
_entity.pdbx_description
1 polymer ?
#
loop_
_entity_poly.entity_id
_entity_poly.type
_entity_poly.pdbx_seq_one_letter_code
_entity_poly.pdbx_strand_id
1 'polypeptide(L)'
;MKRMTYAKAGVDIEEENRSISAMKKVLKSRRTGFGAPMTEIGHYAGLIDMGDFALAMTTDGVGSKVLIANAMQKWDTVGIDCIAMNV
;
A
#
# COMPACT_ATOMS: atom_id res chain seq x y z
N MET A 1 -15.53 5.90 -32.54
CA MET A 1 -15.58 5.05 -31.33
C MET A 1 -14.93 5.80 -30.17
N LYS A 2 -15.53 5.80 -28.97
CA LYS A 2 -14.86 6.34 -27.76
C LYS A 2 -13.58 5.52 -27.51
N ARG A 3 -12.42 6.18 -27.45
CA ARG A 3 -11.13 5.53 -27.17
C ARG A 3 -11.16 4.94 -25.76
N MET A 4 -11.06 3.61 -25.66
CA MET A 4 -10.92 2.89 -24.40
C MET A 4 -9.49 3.09 -23.91
N THR A 5 -9.32 3.53 -22.67
CA THR A 5 -8.02 3.65 -22.01
C THR A 5 -7.99 2.67 -20.84
N TYR A 6 -6.80 2.27 -20.41
CA TYR A 6 -6.66 1.39 -19.24
C TYR A 6 -7.27 2.02 -17.97
N ALA A 7 -7.14 3.34 -17.83
CA ALA A 7 -7.81 4.13 -16.80
C ALA A 7 -9.34 3.98 -16.81
N LYS A 8 -9.99 3.91 -17.98
CA LYS A 8 -11.44 3.69 -18.08
C LYS A 8 -11.89 2.29 -17.67
N ALA A 9 -10.97 1.33 -17.60
CA ALA A 9 -11.22 0.02 -17.00
C ALA A 9 -11.08 0.05 -15.47
N GLY A 10 -10.79 1.22 -14.87
CA GLY A 10 -10.61 1.41 -13.43
C GLY A 10 -9.15 1.37 -12.97
N VAL A 11 -8.18 1.30 -13.90
CA VAL A 11 -6.75 1.23 -13.56
C VAL A 11 -6.01 2.43 -14.11
N ASP A 12 -5.88 3.47 -13.28
CA ASP A 12 -5.18 4.70 -13.61
C ASP A 12 -3.79 4.73 -12.95
N ILE A 13 -2.76 4.51 -13.75
CA ILE A 13 -1.36 4.46 -13.33
C ILE A 13 -0.87 5.83 -12.84
N GLU A 14 -1.38 6.93 -13.38
CA GLU A 14 -0.97 8.26 -12.93
C GLU A 14 -1.55 8.58 -11.55
N GLU A 15 -2.83 8.23 -11.34
CA GLU A 15 -3.49 8.40 -10.04
C GLU A 15 -2.87 7.51 -8.95
N GLU A 16 -2.53 6.28 -9.30
CA GLU A 16 -1.77 5.38 -8.43
C GLU A 16 -0.43 6.02 -8.01
N ASN A 17 0.36 6.49 -8.98
CA ASN A 17 1.65 7.12 -8.71
C ASN A 17 1.53 8.39 -7.84
N ARG A 18 0.49 9.20 -8.05
CA ARG A 18 0.19 10.36 -7.18
C ARG A 18 -0.08 9.92 -5.75
N SER A 19 -0.89 8.89 -5.57
CA SER A 19 -1.26 8.34 -4.27
C SER A 19 -0.04 7.77 -3.53
N ILE A 20 0.77 6.96 -4.21
CA ILE A 20 2.03 6.42 -3.67
C ILE A 20 2.98 7.55 -3.26
N SER A 21 3.12 8.57 -4.11
CA SER A 21 4.00 9.71 -3.82
C SER A 21 3.54 10.53 -2.61
N ALA A 22 2.24 10.71 -2.42
CA ALA A 22 1.68 11.36 -1.24
C ALA A 22 1.95 10.55 0.04
N MET A 23 1.76 9.23 -0.01
CA MET A 23 2.05 8.33 1.12
C MET A 23 3.55 8.32 1.47
N LYS A 24 4.44 8.28 0.47
CA LYS A 24 5.89 8.33 0.71
C LYS A 24 6.31 9.57 1.51
N LYS A 25 5.69 10.73 1.27
CA LYS A 25 6.02 11.99 1.94
C LYS A 25 5.73 12.00 3.44
N VAL A 26 4.79 11.17 3.92
CA VAL A 26 4.40 11.14 5.34
C VAL A 26 5.16 10.09 6.15
N LEU A 27 5.92 9.21 5.50
CA LEU A 27 6.73 8.19 6.16
C LEU A 27 7.96 8.82 6.80
N LYS A 28 8.15 8.55 8.10
CA LYS A 28 9.21 9.18 8.91
C LYS A 28 10.40 8.27 9.16
N SER A 29 10.23 6.96 8.96
CA SER A 29 11.23 5.96 9.33
C SER A 29 11.19 4.78 8.37
N ARG A 30 12.37 4.19 8.15
CA ARG A 30 12.56 2.94 7.42
C ARG A 30 13.43 2.02 8.27
N ARG A 31 13.08 0.73 8.33
CA ARG A 31 13.87 -0.27 9.06
C ARG A 31 15.25 -0.41 8.42
N THR A 32 16.28 -0.51 9.25
CA THR A 32 17.67 -0.74 8.85
C THR A 32 18.22 -2.00 9.55
N GLY A 33 19.23 -2.64 8.96
CA GLY A 33 19.80 -3.89 9.47
C GLY A 33 18.98 -5.12 9.08
N PHE A 34 19.06 -6.19 9.87
CA PHE A 34 18.36 -7.44 9.59
C PHE A 34 16.82 -7.23 9.46
N GLY A 35 16.24 -7.74 8.36
CA GLY A 35 14.85 -7.52 8.01
C GLY A 35 14.57 -6.15 7.40
N ALA A 36 15.57 -5.44 6.86
CA ALA A 36 15.35 -4.21 6.13
C ALA A 36 14.66 -4.48 4.77
N PRO A 37 13.81 -3.57 4.29
CA PRO A 37 13.22 -3.71 2.97
C PRO A 37 14.30 -3.51 1.88
N MET A 38 14.35 -4.43 0.93
CA MET A 38 15.36 -4.46 -0.15
C MET A 38 15.09 -3.44 -1.26
N THR A 39 13.84 -2.97 -1.38
CA THR A 39 13.40 -2.09 -2.47
C THR A 39 12.79 -0.80 -1.95
N GLU A 40 12.65 0.18 -2.83
CA GLU A 40 11.88 1.39 -2.58
C GLU A 40 10.37 1.10 -2.60
N ILE A 41 9.58 1.98 -2.01
CA ILE A 41 8.12 1.83 -1.98
C ILE A 41 7.54 1.98 -3.39
N GLY A 42 6.51 1.19 -3.71
CA GLY A 42 5.77 1.28 -4.99
C GLY A 42 5.77 -0.01 -5.80
N HIS A 43 6.35 -1.09 -5.28
CA HIS A 43 6.19 -2.43 -5.85
C HIS A 43 4.96 -3.13 -5.26
N TYR A 44 4.42 -4.10 -6.00
CA TYR A 44 3.26 -4.90 -5.60
C TYR A 44 3.48 -5.68 -4.29
N ALA A 45 4.67 -6.23 -4.09
CA ALA A 45 5.06 -6.92 -2.87
C ALA A 45 6.28 -6.24 -2.23
N GLY A 46 6.32 -6.24 -0.90
CA GLY A 46 7.50 -5.85 -0.14
C GLY A 46 8.50 -7.00 -0.07
N LEU A 47 9.78 -6.72 -0.36
CA LEU A 47 10.86 -7.68 -0.19
C LEU A 47 11.67 -7.34 1.05
N ILE A 48 11.83 -8.30 1.94
CA ILE A 48 12.58 -8.17 3.20
C ILE A 48 13.88 -8.96 3.09
N ASP A 49 14.99 -8.30 3.41
CA ASP A 49 16.32 -8.90 3.46
C ASP A 49 16.50 -9.78 4.71
N MET A 50 16.71 -11.08 4.50
CA MET A 50 16.96 -12.07 5.55
C MET A 50 18.40 -12.63 5.48
N GLY A 51 19.31 -11.95 4.77
CA GLY A 51 20.70 -12.38 4.54
C GLY A 51 20.81 -13.31 3.34
N ASP A 52 20.65 -14.61 3.57
CA ASP A 52 20.82 -15.63 2.51
C ASP A 52 19.61 -15.76 1.58
N PHE A 53 18.48 -15.16 1.96
CA PHE A 53 17.24 -15.19 1.18
C PHE A 53 16.44 -13.90 1.37
N ALA A 54 15.43 -13.73 0.52
CA ALA A 54 14.45 -12.66 0.62
C ALA A 54 13.07 -13.23 0.98
N LEU A 55 12.35 -12.55 1.86
CA LEU A 55 10.95 -12.83 2.12
C LEU A 55 10.07 -11.85 1.34
N ALA A 56 9.19 -12.36 0.49
CA ALA A 56 8.17 -11.57 -0.18
C ALA A 56 6.89 -11.57 0.66
N MET A 57 6.41 -10.38 1.02
CA MET A 57 5.19 -10.23 1.82
C MET A 57 4.19 -9.30 1.13
N THR A 58 2.92 -9.62 1.30
CA THR A 58 1.79 -8.78 0.94
C THR A 58 0.94 -8.57 2.18
N THR A 59 0.34 -7.39 2.34
CA THR A 59 -0.59 -7.13 3.43
C THR A 59 -2.01 -7.52 3.01
N ASP A 60 -2.83 -7.88 3.99
CA ASP A 60 -4.28 -8.02 3.88
C ASP A 60 -4.95 -6.63 3.87
N GLY A 61 -6.26 -6.61 3.63
CA GLY A 61 -7.10 -5.43 3.65
C GLY A 61 -7.89 -5.26 4.94
N VAL A 62 -8.56 -4.11 5.05
CA VAL A 62 -9.44 -3.77 6.19
C VAL A 62 -10.81 -4.47 6.12
N GLY A 63 -11.18 -4.97 4.94
CA GLY A 63 -12.49 -5.57 4.68
C GLY A 63 -13.63 -4.55 4.67
N SER A 64 -14.86 -5.01 4.93
CA SER A 64 -16.09 -4.20 4.80
C SER A 64 -16.17 -3.01 5.77
N LYS A 65 -15.28 -2.90 6.77
CA LYS A 65 -15.22 -1.74 7.67
C LYS A 65 -14.94 -0.43 6.94
N VAL A 66 -14.33 -0.48 5.74
CA VAL A 66 -14.14 0.71 4.88
C VAL A 66 -15.47 1.38 4.50
N LEU A 67 -16.57 0.63 4.41
CA LEU A 67 -17.89 1.19 4.14
C LEU A 67 -18.37 2.11 5.28
N ILE A 68 -18.07 1.73 6.53
CA ILE A 68 -18.40 2.54 7.72
C ILE A 68 -17.51 3.78 7.78
N ALA A 69 -16.21 3.62 7.52
CA ALA A 69 -15.27 4.75 7.43
C ALA A 69 -15.73 5.79 6.40
N ASN A 70 -16.22 5.32 5.24
CA ASN A 70 -16.78 6.18 4.20
C ASN A 70 -18.09 6.85 4.64
N ALA A 71 -19.01 6.11 5.27
CA ALA A 71 -20.27 6.68 5.78
C ALA A 71 -20.03 7.77 6.86
N MET A 72 -18.96 7.61 7.65
CA MET A 72 -18.57 8.56 8.69
C MET A 72 -17.64 9.68 8.18
N GLN A 73 -17.19 9.61 6.91
CA GLN A 73 -16.19 10.52 6.35
C GLN A 73 -14.91 10.60 7.20
N LYS A 74 -14.45 9.45 7.71
CA LYS A 74 -13.30 9.35 8.63
C LYS A 74 -12.41 8.16 8.24
N TRP A 75 -11.18 8.46 7.81
CA TRP A 75 -10.22 7.45 7.30
C TRP A 75 -8.89 7.39 8.09
N ASP A 76 -8.68 8.31 9.03
CA ASP A 76 -7.44 8.47 9.80
C ASP A 76 -7.07 7.26 10.67
N THR A 77 -8.03 6.39 10.99
CA THR A 77 -7.79 5.15 11.76
C THR A 77 -7.79 3.87 10.93
N VAL A 78 -8.23 3.92 9.67
CA VAL A 78 -8.42 2.73 8.81
C VAL A 78 -7.09 2.01 8.54
N GLY A 79 -5.99 2.76 8.44
CA GLY A 79 -4.65 2.18 8.30
C GLY A 79 -4.20 1.34 9.50
N ILE A 80 -4.68 1.67 10.71
CA ILE A 80 -4.37 0.90 11.93
C ILE A 80 -5.05 -0.47 11.87
N ASP A 81 -6.32 -0.50 11.45
CA ASP A 81 -7.07 -1.74 11.26
C ASP A 81 -6.40 -2.63 10.21
N CYS A 82 -5.90 -2.05 9.12
CA CYS A 82 -5.19 -2.77 8.06
C CYS A 82 -3.96 -3.49 8.61
N ILE A 83 -3.15 -2.81 9.43
CA ILE A 83 -1.95 -3.41 10.03
C ILE A 83 -2.33 -4.49 11.05
N ALA A 84 -3.33 -4.22 11.91
CA ALA A 84 -3.73 -5.16 12.97
C ALA A 84 -4.30 -6.49 12.44
N MET A 85 -4.81 -6.52 11.21
CA MET A 85 -5.30 -7.74 10.56
C MET A 85 -4.18 -8.64 10.01
N ASN A 86 -2.94 -8.12 9.87
CA ASN A 86 -1.79 -8.90 9.44
C ASN A 86 -1.10 -9.54 10.67
N VAL A 87 -1.10 -10.87 10.74
CA VAL A 87 -0.38 -11.68 11.75
C VAL A 87 0.88 -12.32 11.20
#